data_AF-A0A3B9IP90-F1
#
_entry.id   AF-A0A3B9IP90-F1
#
_cell.length_a   1.000
_cell.length_b   1.000
_cell.length_c   1.000
_cell.angle_alpha   90.00
_cell.angle_beta   90.00
_cell.angle_gamma   90.00
#
_symmetry.space_group_name_H-M   'P 1'
#
loop_
_entity.id
_entity.type
_entity.pdbx_description
1 polymer ?
#
loop_
_entity_poly.entity_id
_entity_poly.type
_entity_poly.pdbx_seq_one_letter_code
_entity_poly.pdbx_strand_id
1 'polypeptide(L)'
;AKIRAAVDARRDPDTIIVARTDAETMDECIRRGQAYAEAGADLIQPISRCVKSKADLVALRQAVGKPLSLQILGWLEDELSPEEIAEVAGFATFPLVPLMTATQALVDNLSVLARDHSTRNLPRARTQPQVFKSLIGYSRIEELQDKYIRAR
;
A
#
# COMPACT_ATOMS: atom_id res chain seq x y z
N ALA A 1 -2.72 13.08 -21.83
CA ALA A 1 -2.78 11.95 -22.79
C ALA A 1 -2.91 10.60 -22.07
N LYS A 2 -1.89 10.12 -21.33
CA LYS A 2 -1.90 8.80 -20.66
C LYS A 2 -3.10 8.57 -19.73
N ILE A 3 -3.44 9.56 -18.88
CA ILE A 3 -4.59 9.45 -17.97
C ILE A 3 -5.91 9.33 -18.73
N ARG A 4 -6.15 10.21 -19.72
CA ARG A 4 -7.35 10.13 -20.59
C ARG A 4 -7.46 8.77 -21.28
N ALA A 5 -6.35 8.21 -21.76
CA ALA A 5 -6.36 6.87 -22.37
C ALA A 5 -6.69 5.77 -21.35
N ALA A 6 -6.20 5.87 -20.10
CA ALA A 6 -6.56 4.93 -19.04
C ALA A 6 -8.04 5.02 -18.65
N VAL A 7 -8.58 6.25 -18.60
CA VAL A 7 -10.01 6.51 -18.34
C VAL A 7 -10.87 5.94 -19.47
N ASP A 8 -10.52 6.20 -20.73
CA ASP A 8 -11.22 5.67 -21.90
C ASP A 8 -11.21 4.13 -21.96
N ALA A 9 -10.10 3.51 -21.55
CA ALA A 9 -9.98 2.05 -21.49
C ALA A 9 -10.66 1.41 -20.26
N ARG A 10 -11.28 2.18 -19.36
CA ARG A 10 -11.93 1.67 -18.15
C ARG A 10 -13.13 0.79 -18.53
N ARG A 11 -13.06 -0.51 -18.19
CA ARG A 11 -14.14 -1.48 -18.43
C ARG A 11 -15.03 -1.72 -17.21
N ASP A 12 -14.44 -1.62 -16.03
CA ASP A 12 -15.13 -1.80 -14.76
C ASP A 12 -15.27 -0.42 -14.09
N PRO A 13 -16.50 0.03 -13.79
CA PRO A 13 -16.72 1.33 -13.15
C PRO A 13 -16.05 1.45 -11.78
N ASP A 14 -15.77 0.34 -11.10
CA ASP A 14 -15.12 0.31 -9.78
C ASP A 14 -13.58 0.39 -9.88
N THR A 15 -13.02 0.38 -11.09
CA THR A 15 -11.57 0.58 -11.29
C THR A 15 -11.16 2.02 -11.00
N ILE A 16 -10.35 2.19 -9.97
CA ILE A 16 -9.79 3.48 -9.54
C ILE A 16 -8.51 3.82 -10.30
N ILE A 17 -8.45 5.04 -10.86
CA ILE A 17 -7.28 5.58 -11.57
C ILE A 17 -6.58 6.61 -10.70
N VAL A 18 -5.39 6.26 -10.22
CA VAL A 18 -4.53 7.12 -9.41
C VAL A 18 -3.45 7.75 -10.29
N ALA A 19 -3.41 9.08 -10.38
CA ALA A 19 -2.39 9.79 -11.12
C ALA A 19 -1.25 10.26 -10.21
N ARG A 20 -0.07 9.66 -10.38
CA ARG A 20 1.15 10.00 -9.63
C ARG A 20 1.91 11.15 -10.29
N THR A 21 2.43 12.05 -9.46
CA THR A 21 3.40 13.07 -9.87
C THR A 21 4.66 13.01 -9.01
N ASP A 22 5.82 13.02 -9.67
CA ASP A 22 7.13 13.15 -9.04
C ASP A 22 7.69 14.59 -9.19
N ALA A 23 6.80 15.58 -9.23
CA ALA A 23 7.18 16.99 -9.27
C ALA A 23 8.09 17.35 -8.08
N GLU A 24 8.99 18.29 -8.29
CA GLU A 24 9.95 18.70 -7.25
C GLU A 24 9.41 19.84 -6.39
N THR A 25 8.60 20.72 -6.96
CA THR A 25 8.04 21.89 -6.27
C THR A 25 6.53 21.76 -6.06
N MET A 26 6.02 22.50 -5.07
CA MET A 26 4.60 22.54 -4.76
C MET A 26 3.76 23.07 -5.93
N ASP A 27 4.20 24.16 -6.57
CA ASP A 27 3.52 24.76 -7.72
C ASP A 27 3.40 23.79 -8.89
N GLU A 28 4.49 23.06 -9.18
CA GLU A 28 4.45 22.07 -10.24
C GLU A 28 3.56 20.89 -9.88
N CYS A 29 3.57 20.46 -8.61
CA CYS A 29 2.70 19.41 -8.10
C CYS A 29 1.22 19.78 -8.28
N ILE A 30 0.83 20.99 -7.88
CA ILE A 30 -0.53 21.51 -8.04
C ILE A 30 -0.91 21.56 -9.52
N ARG A 31 -0.07 22.20 -10.36
CA ARG A 31 -0.35 22.35 -11.80
C ARG A 31 -0.54 20.99 -12.48
N ARG A 32 0.31 20.02 -12.17
CA ARG A 32 0.19 18.65 -12.70
C ARG A 32 -1.05 17.95 -12.14
N GLY A 33 -1.29 18.06 -10.84
CA GLY A 33 -2.45 17.47 -10.16
C GLY A 33 -3.77 17.95 -10.73
N GLN A 34 -3.92 19.25 -11.00
CA GLN A 34 -5.09 19.83 -11.65
C GLN A 34 -5.28 19.27 -13.07
N ALA A 35 -4.24 19.27 -13.88
CA ALA A 35 -4.29 18.70 -15.24
C ALA A 35 -4.61 17.19 -15.23
N TYR A 36 -4.19 16.46 -14.18
CA TYR A 36 -4.48 15.05 -14.01
C TYR A 36 -5.93 14.81 -13.58
N ALA A 37 -6.46 15.64 -12.68
CA ALA A 37 -7.86 15.62 -12.29
C ALA A 37 -8.78 15.94 -13.48
N GLU A 38 -8.46 16.98 -14.27
CA GLU A 38 -9.16 17.32 -15.51
C GLU A 38 -9.09 16.20 -16.56
N ALA A 39 -8.00 15.43 -16.58
CA ALA A 39 -7.86 14.27 -17.45
C ALA A 39 -8.68 13.05 -17.00
N GLY A 40 -9.34 13.13 -15.84
CA GLY A 40 -10.23 12.09 -15.32
C GLY A 40 -9.61 11.17 -14.26
N ALA A 41 -8.48 11.54 -13.65
CA ALA A 41 -7.97 10.80 -12.50
C ALA A 41 -8.95 10.90 -11.31
N ASP A 42 -9.15 9.77 -10.62
CA ASP A 42 -10.02 9.71 -9.44
C ASP A 42 -9.28 10.22 -8.18
N LEU A 43 -7.96 9.92 -8.09
CA LEU A 43 -7.08 10.40 -7.04
C LEU A 43 -5.76 10.93 -7.59
N ILE A 44 -5.14 11.85 -6.85
CA ILE A 44 -3.80 12.38 -7.12
C ILE A 44 -2.82 11.85 -6.07
N GLN A 45 -1.67 11.37 -6.51
CA GLN A 45 -0.60 10.90 -5.63
C GLN A 45 0.65 11.78 -5.76
N PRO A 46 0.88 12.73 -4.83
CA PRO A 46 2.16 13.43 -4.75
C PRO A 46 3.26 12.52 -4.19
N ILE A 47 4.50 12.98 -4.27
CA ILE A 47 5.61 12.43 -3.48
C ILE A 47 6.06 13.44 -2.44
N SER A 48 6.78 12.96 -1.42
CA SER A 48 7.34 13.78 -0.34
C SER A 48 8.40 14.80 -0.80
N ARG A 49 8.78 14.83 -2.08
CA ARG A 49 9.67 15.87 -2.62
C ARG A 49 8.98 17.23 -2.76
N CYS A 50 7.75 17.26 -3.28
CA CYS A 50 7.00 18.50 -3.49
C CYS A 50 6.09 18.88 -2.32
N VAL A 51 5.81 17.95 -1.40
CA VAL A 51 4.95 18.15 -0.23
C VAL A 51 5.78 17.87 1.02
N LYS A 52 5.89 18.87 1.90
CA LYS A 52 6.78 18.86 3.08
C LYS A 52 6.04 18.98 4.40
N SER A 53 4.74 19.18 4.36
CA SER A 53 3.93 19.38 5.56
C SER A 53 2.48 18.94 5.32
N LYS A 54 1.73 18.80 6.42
CA LYS A 54 0.27 18.64 6.36
C LYS A 54 -0.40 19.81 5.62
N ALA A 55 0.07 21.04 5.84
CA ALA A 55 -0.49 22.23 5.18
C ALA A 55 -0.37 22.12 3.65
N ASP A 56 0.75 21.59 3.15
CA ASP A 56 0.92 21.32 1.72
C ASP A 56 -0.08 20.27 1.24
N LEU A 57 -0.28 19.17 1.96
CA LEU A 57 -1.27 18.15 1.59
C LEU A 57 -2.68 18.74 1.48
N VAL A 58 -3.07 19.58 2.45
CA VAL A 58 -4.36 20.28 2.44
C VAL A 58 -4.46 21.22 1.24
N ALA A 59 -3.44 22.04 1.00
CA ALA A 59 -3.40 22.98 -0.12
C ALA A 59 -3.48 22.24 -1.47
N LEU A 60 -2.75 21.14 -1.63
CA LEU A 60 -2.81 20.32 -2.83
C LEU A 60 -4.21 19.73 -3.04
N ARG A 61 -4.80 19.11 -2.01
CA ARG A 61 -6.16 18.54 -2.07
C ARG A 61 -7.17 19.60 -2.49
N GLN A 62 -7.11 20.79 -1.89
CA GLN A 62 -8.00 21.89 -2.20
C GLN A 62 -7.83 22.36 -3.64
N ALA A 63 -6.59 22.55 -4.09
CA ALA A 63 -6.29 23.03 -5.43
C ALA A 63 -6.67 22.04 -6.53
N VAL A 64 -6.54 20.73 -6.30
CA VAL A 64 -6.87 19.68 -7.28
C VAL A 64 -8.33 19.23 -7.24
N GLY A 65 -9.05 19.50 -6.15
CA GLY A 65 -10.46 19.12 -5.98
C GLY A 65 -10.71 17.60 -5.95
N LYS A 66 -9.67 16.79 -5.71
CA LYS A 66 -9.73 15.33 -5.63
C LYS A 66 -9.06 14.84 -4.34
N PRO A 67 -9.52 13.72 -3.76
CA PRO A 67 -8.82 13.09 -2.64
C PRO A 67 -7.42 12.63 -3.06
N LEU A 68 -6.50 12.60 -2.10
CA LEU A 68 -5.13 12.17 -2.35
C LEU A 68 -4.97 10.65 -2.14
N SER A 69 -4.03 10.03 -2.85
CA SER A 69 -3.48 8.72 -2.47
C SER A 69 -2.13 8.96 -1.82
N LEU A 70 -1.93 8.47 -0.59
CA LEU A 70 -0.68 8.66 0.14
C LEU A 70 0.10 7.35 0.26
N GLN A 71 1.41 7.43 -0.01
CA GLN A 71 2.37 6.42 0.41
C GLN A 71 2.99 6.90 1.73
N ILE A 72 2.61 6.26 2.82
CA ILE A 72 3.04 6.63 4.17
C ILE A 72 4.46 6.14 4.37
N LEU A 73 5.41 7.07 4.24
CA LEU A 73 6.85 6.87 4.26
C LEU A 73 7.54 8.16 4.73
N GLY A 74 8.64 8.01 5.47
CA GLY A 74 9.42 9.16 5.95
C GLY A 74 8.58 10.07 6.84
N TRP A 75 8.62 11.39 6.60
CA TRP A 75 7.88 12.35 7.44
C TRP A 75 6.36 12.08 7.51
N LEU A 76 5.76 11.48 6.48
CA LEU A 76 4.34 11.13 6.52
C LEU A 76 4.04 10.01 7.52
N GLU A 77 4.99 9.11 7.75
CA GLU A 77 4.87 8.03 8.74
C GLU A 77 5.15 8.52 10.16
N ASP A 78 6.11 9.45 10.31
CA ASP A 78 6.57 9.94 11.60
C ASP A 78 5.69 11.08 12.17
N GLU A 79 5.10 11.91 11.30
CA GLU A 79 4.49 13.19 11.72
C GLU A 79 2.97 13.28 11.53
N LEU A 80 2.34 12.39 10.75
CA LEU A 80 0.89 12.45 10.51
C LEU A 80 0.13 11.44 11.36
N SER A 81 -0.95 11.90 12.00
CA SER A 81 -1.91 11.00 12.64
C SER A 81 -2.85 10.32 11.61
N PRO A 82 -3.48 9.19 11.96
CA PRO A 82 -4.51 8.57 11.12
C PRO A 82 -5.66 9.52 10.75
N GLU A 83 -6.06 10.39 11.67
CA GLU A 83 -7.09 11.40 11.44
C GLU A 83 -6.64 12.43 10.40
N GLU A 84 -5.39 12.89 10.49
CA GLU A 84 -4.83 13.85 9.54
C GLU A 84 -4.64 13.26 8.14
N ILE A 85 -4.35 11.97 8.05
CA ILE A 85 -4.34 11.23 6.79
C ILE A 85 -5.76 11.18 6.20
N ALA A 86 -6.76 10.80 7.02
CA ALA A 86 -8.15 10.72 6.59
C ALA A 86 -8.74 12.08 6.18
N GLU A 87 -8.21 13.18 6.75
CA GLU A 87 -8.55 14.55 6.38
C GLU A 87 -8.13 14.93 4.96
N VAL A 88 -7.28 14.15 4.26
CA VAL A 88 -6.84 14.51 2.90
C VAL A 88 -6.89 13.35 1.91
N ALA A 89 -6.72 12.13 2.39
CA ALA A 89 -6.54 10.97 1.55
C ALA A 89 -7.86 10.20 1.32
N GLY A 90 -8.03 9.67 0.11
CA GLY A 90 -9.04 8.64 -0.16
C GLY A 90 -8.59 7.28 0.35
N PHE A 91 -7.29 7.01 0.32
CA PHE A 91 -6.66 5.90 1.02
C PHE A 91 -5.17 6.17 1.25
N ALA A 92 -4.61 5.46 2.22
CA ALA A 92 -3.20 5.46 2.54
C ALA A 92 -2.62 4.05 2.39
N THR A 93 -1.41 3.98 1.88
CA THR A 93 -0.66 2.73 1.67
C THR A 93 0.59 2.74 2.53
N PHE A 94 0.91 1.60 3.14
CA PHE A 94 2.09 1.39 3.96
C PHE A 94 3.01 0.38 3.27
N PRO A 95 3.56 0.71 2.09
CA PRO A 95 4.15 -0.28 1.18
C PRO A 95 5.38 -0.98 1.77
N LEU A 96 6.15 -0.28 2.61
CA LEU A 96 7.40 -0.82 3.16
C LEU A 96 7.22 -1.52 4.50
N VAL A 97 6.13 -1.30 5.25
CA VAL A 97 5.94 -1.91 6.57
C VAL A 97 5.99 -3.45 6.50
N PRO A 98 5.23 -4.13 5.62
CA PRO A 98 5.30 -5.60 5.52
C PRO A 98 6.67 -6.08 5.04
N LEU A 99 7.27 -5.38 4.06
CA LEU A 99 8.54 -5.78 3.46
C LEU A 99 9.70 -5.66 4.44
N MET A 100 9.82 -4.53 5.14
CA MET A 100 10.86 -4.30 6.15
C MET A 100 10.68 -5.23 7.35
N THR A 101 9.44 -5.45 7.80
CA THR A 101 9.14 -6.40 8.88
C THR A 101 9.57 -7.83 8.52
N ALA A 102 9.18 -8.31 7.33
CA ALA A 102 9.56 -9.64 6.86
C ALA A 102 11.08 -9.77 6.67
N THR A 103 11.71 -8.75 6.09
CA THR A 103 13.16 -8.71 5.87
C THR A 103 13.92 -8.83 7.18
N GLN A 104 13.58 -8.01 8.18
CA GLN A 104 14.25 -8.08 9.49
C GLN A 104 14.03 -9.44 10.16
N ALA A 105 12.80 -9.98 10.11
CA ALA A 105 12.50 -11.27 10.71
C ALA A 105 13.29 -12.43 10.07
N LEU A 106 13.45 -12.39 8.75
CA LEU A 106 14.25 -13.35 7.99
C LEU A 106 15.74 -13.21 8.33
N VAL A 107 16.29 -12.00 8.32
CA VAL A 107 17.70 -11.74 8.66
C VAL A 107 18.03 -12.29 10.05
N ASP A 108 17.19 -12.00 11.04
CA ASP A 108 17.45 -12.41 12.42
C ASP A 108 17.41 -13.93 12.61
N ASN A 109 16.37 -14.59 12.07
CA ASN A 109 16.24 -16.04 12.20
C ASN A 109 17.25 -16.81 11.37
N LEU A 110 17.50 -16.40 10.12
CA LEU A 110 18.42 -17.10 9.22
C LEU A 110 19.87 -16.96 9.66
N SER A 111 20.26 -15.83 10.28
CA SER A 111 21.59 -15.66 10.86
C SER A 111 21.86 -16.65 12.01
N VAL A 112 20.88 -16.86 12.88
CA VAL A 112 20.98 -17.85 13.97
C VAL A 112 20.96 -19.28 13.42
N LEU A 113 20.08 -19.57 12.45
CA LEU A 113 20.01 -20.88 11.83
C LEU A 113 21.31 -21.26 11.12
N ALA A 114 21.93 -20.31 10.41
CA ALA A 114 23.20 -20.53 9.71
C ALA A 114 24.36 -20.79 10.68
N ARG A 115 24.39 -20.11 11.83
CA ARG A 115 25.43 -20.26 12.85
C ARG A 115 25.27 -21.53 13.67
N ASP A 116 24.05 -21.82 14.13
CA ASP A 116 23.80 -22.85 15.14
C ASP A 116 23.29 -24.17 14.52
N HIS A 117 22.98 -24.17 13.21
CA HIS A 117 22.35 -25.28 12.48
C HIS A 117 21.11 -25.86 13.19
N SER A 118 20.38 -25.00 13.91
CA SER A 118 19.29 -25.39 14.80
C SER A 118 18.21 -24.31 14.86
N THR A 119 16.95 -24.73 15.02
CA THR A 119 15.81 -23.81 15.15
C THR A 119 15.33 -23.63 16.59
N ARG A 120 16.05 -24.15 17.60
CA ARG A 120 15.58 -24.14 19.00
C ARG A 120 15.51 -22.74 19.62
N ASN A 121 16.44 -21.86 19.27
CA ASN A 121 16.64 -20.55 19.90
C ASN A 121 16.52 -19.39 18.89
N LEU A 122 15.54 -19.47 17.99
CA LEU A 122 15.33 -18.41 17.00
C LEU A 122 14.80 -17.13 17.65
N PRO A 123 15.35 -15.94 17.32
CA PRO A 123 15.00 -14.68 17.97
C PRO A 123 13.62 -14.13 17.56
N ARG A 124 13.05 -14.59 16.44
CA ARG A 124 11.76 -14.12 15.93
C ARG A 124 10.76 -15.24 15.89
N ALA A 125 9.53 -14.92 16.29
CA ALA A 125 8.40 -15.84 16.22
C ALA A 125 8.18 -16.32 14.77
N ARG A 126 7.65 -17.54 14.65
CA ARG A 126 7.23 -18.14 13.39
C ARG A 126 5.74 -18.42 13.45
N THR A 127 5.05 -18.26 12.33
CA THR A 127 3.65 -18.63 12.21
C THR A 127 3.47 -20.12 12.54
N GLN A 128 2.48 -20.43 13.38
CA GLN A 128 2.15 -21.80 13.70
C GLN A 128 1.52 -22.49 12.47
N PRO A 129 1.77 -23.80 12.23
CA PRO A 129 1.24 -24.50 11.07
C PRO A 129 -0.29 -24.41 10.93
N GLN A 130 -1.03 -24.45 12.04
CA GLN A 130 -2.49 -24.35 12.01
C GLN A 130 -2.98 -22.97 11.61
N VAL A 131 -2.34 -21.91 12.13
CA VAL A 131 -2.64 -20.52 11.73
C VAL A 131 -2.35 -20.34 10.23
N PHE A 132 -1.23 -20.88 9.74
CA PHE A 132 -0.89 -20.83 8.32
C PHE A 132 -1.92 -21.57 7.45
N LYS A 133 -2.32 -22.79 7.84
CA LYS A 133 -3.36 -23.55 7.13
C LYS A 133 -4.68 -22.79 7.04
N SER A 134 -5.12 -22.18 8.14
CA SER A 134 -6.33 -21.35 8.15
C SER A 134 -6.18 -20.15 7.20
N LEU A 135 -5.04 -19.47 7.23
CA LEU A 135 -4.77 -18.28 6.41
C LEU A 135 -4.83 -18.59 4.90
N ILE A 136 -4.29 -19.74 4.48
CA ILE A 136 -4.28 -20.15 3.07
C ILE A 136 -5.59 -20.84 2.64
N GLY A 137 -6.61 -20.87 3.50
CA GLY A 137 -7.89 -21.51 3.21
C GLY A 137 -7.83 -23.04 3.10
N TYR A 138 -6.84 -23.69 3.75
CA TYR A 138 -6.60 -25.12 3.63
C TYR A 138 -7.81 -25.96 4.05
N SER A 139 -8.56 -25.52 5.07
CA SER A 139 -9.78 -26.21 5.52
C SER A 139 -10.83 -26.35 4.41
N ARG A 140 -10.93 -25.37 3.51
CA ARG A 140 -11.84 -25.46 2.36
C ARG A 140 -11.41 -26.55 1.39
N ILE A 141 -10.11 -26.77 1.23
CA ILE A 141 -9.58 -27.86 0.40
C ILE A 141 -9.89 -29.21 1.05
N GLU A 142 -9.75 -29.32 2.37
CA GLU A 142 -10.12 -30.53 3.12
C GLU A 142 -11.61 -30.86 2.98
N GLU A 143 -12.51 -29.87 3.08
CA GLU A 143 -13.95 -30.05 2.84
C GLU A 143 -14.25 -30.55 1.43
N LEU A 144 -13.59 -29.97 0.41
CA LEU A 144 -13.76 -30.39 -0.98
C LEU A 144 -13.24 -31.81 -1.19
N GLN A 145 -12.11 -32.15 -0.58
CA GLN A 145 -11.56 -33.51 -0.61
C GLN A 145 -12.52 -34.51 0.03
N ASP A 146 -13.07 -34.21 1.20
CA ASP A 146 -14.03 -35.10 1.85
C ASP A 146 -15.30 -35.26 1.02
N LYS A 147 -15.77 -34.18 0.38
CA LYS A 147 -16.95 -34.22 -0.49
C LYS A 147 -16.75 -35.06 -1.76
N TYR A 148 -15.59 -34.99 -2.40
CA TYR A 148 -15.39 -35.54 -3.75
C TYR A 148 -14.43 -36.73 -3.84
N ILE A 149 -13.57 -36.95 -2.84
CA ILE A 149 -12.60 -38.06 -2.82
C ILE A 149 -13.05 -39.16 -1.85
N ARG A 150 -13.67 -38.83 -0.72
CA ARG A 150 -14.13 -39.84 0.27
C ARG A 150 -15.50 -40.46 -0.03
N ALA A 151 -16.17 -40.04 -1.10
CA ALA A 151 -17.38 -40.70 -1.59
C ALA A 151 -17.02 -41.93 -2.45
N ARG A 152 -16.38 -42.94 -1.85
CA ARG A 152 -16.28 -44.32 -2.34
C ARG A 152 -16.30 -45.29 -1.17
#